data_AF-A0AA88IZ55-F1
#
_entry.id   AF-A0AA88IZ55-F1
#
_cell.length_a   1.000
_cell.length_b   1.000
_cell.length_c   1.000
_cell.angle_alpha   90.00
_cell.angle_beta   90.00
_cell.angle_gamma   90.00
#
_symmetry.space_group_name_H-M   'P 1'
#
loop_
_entity.id
_entity.type
_entity.pdbx_description
1 polymer ?
#
loop_
_entity_poly.entity_id
_entity_poly.type
_entity_poly.pdbx_seq_one_letter_code
_entity_poly.pdbx_strand_id
1 'polypeptide(L)'
;MAALGKQEEIGELGHAAAIDRDSSIDTAEAKKKGDVGAKVREAETAQNAARIDAESKIVSTQKQGAAKKEDIKVNTELKIFENQRKADVLESDTAFATKKALCDKETKLANVEAKNAVDVRDAELKTDLEKKKAKTQTEKLRADLLSKAIVDYEIKVQEANWELYKKQRAADADLYCNEQAAKAQKANAEASLFAKQKEAEGIVVMAEAEGLYLNTLMKQLGGSYLAVRDYLMIKNNMFQDIAKINAQAVQGLQPKISLWSQGNNACGGGESNGGAMKDMAAMYSMLPPLLSTVQEQTGMLPPTWLGSLPAAPQNDRSQNPGQ
;
A
#
# COMPACT_ATOMS: atom_id res chain seq x y z
N MET A 1 -127.65 120.06 -137.19
CA MET A 1 -127.93 121.44 -136.77
C MET A 1 -127.24 121.63 -135.42
N ALA A 2 -126.04 122.21 -135.40
CA ALA A 2 -125.79 123.60 -134.98
C ALA A 2 -126.01 123.78 -133.46
N ALA A 3 -125.07 124.21 -132.61
CA ALA A 3 -123.73 124.80 -132.71
C ALA A 3 -123.03 124.54 -131.34
N LEU A 4 -121.76 124.10 -131.22
CA LEU A 4 -120.49 124.85 -131.33
C LEU A 4 -120.52 126.28 -130.76
N GLY A 5 -119.89 126.50 -129.60
CA GLY A 5 -119.36 127.83 -129.22
C GLY A 5 -119.37 128.25 -127.75
N LYS A 6 -118.16 128.22 -127.15
CA LYS A 6 -117.47 129.29 -126.35
C LYS A 6 -117.87 129.71 -124.91
N GLN A 7 -116.78 129.89 -124.12
CA GLN A 7 -116.52 130.82 -122.99
C GLN A 7 -117.14 130.49 -121.61
N GLU A 8 -116.58 130.77 -120.42
CA GLU A 8 -115.25 131.21 -119.86
C GLU A 8 -115.38 131.12 -118.31
N GLU A 9 -114.32 130.66 -117.61
CA GLU A 9 -113.71 131.10 -116.31
C GLU A 9 -114.48 131.36 -114.96
N ILE A 10 -113.77 131.05 -113.84
CA ILE A 10 -113.90 131.41 -112.37
C ILE A 10 -114.78 130.45 -111.50
N GLY A 11 -114.47 129.93 -110.29
CA GLY A 11 -113.42 130.06 -109.25
C GLY A 11 -113.80 129.31 -107.94
N GLU A 12 -112.83 129.12 -107.02
CA GLU A 12 -112.70 128.20 -105.85
C GLU A 12 -113.63 128.35 -104.60
N LEU A 13 -113.62 127.30 -103.73
CA LEU A 13 -113.79 127.24 -102.24
C LEU A 13 -114.88 126.28 -101.73
N GLY A 14 -114.49 125.15 -101.11
CA GLY A 14 -115.42 124.35 -100.30
C GLY A 14 -114.99 122.93 -99.89
N HIS A 15 -114.01 122.31 -100.56
CA HIS A 15 -113.61 120.91 -100.32
C HIS A 15 -112.58 120.68 -99.18
N ALA A 16 -112.26 121.71 -98.38
CA ALA A 16 -111.16 121.66 -97.41
C ALA A 16 -111.55 121.38 -95.94
N ALA A 17 -112.84 121.28 -95.58
CA ALA A 17 -113.26 121.26 -94.16
C ALA A 17 -113.71 119.89 -93.61
N ALA A 18 -113.82 118.84 -94.43
CA ALA A 18 -114.27 117.51 -93.98
C ALA A 18 -113.13 116.51 -93.73
N ILE A 19 -111.92 116.80 -94.18
CA ILE A 19 -110.76 115.88 -94.08
C ILE A 19 -110.04 115.98 -92.72
N ASP A 20 -110.24 117.07 -91.96
CA ASP A 20 -109.44 117.36 -90.76
C ASP A 20 -110.02 116.80 -89.45
N ARG A 21 -111.27 116.30 -89.44
CA ARG A 21 -111.88 115.71 -88.23
C ARG A 21 -111.61 114.21 -88.08
N ASP A 22 -111.57 113.48 -89.18
CA ASP A 22 -111.40 112.02 -89.15
C ASP A 22 -109.95 111.60 -88.84
N SER A 23 -108.95 112.46 -89.06
CA SER A 23 -107.54 112.17 -88.75
C SER A 23 -107.20 112.24 -87.25
N SER A 24 -107.99 112.99 -86.46
CA SER A 24 -107.72 113.18 -85.02
C SER A 24 -108.22 112.01 -84.16
N ILE A 25 -109.23 111.28 -84.63
CA ILE A 25 -109.82 110.15 -83.90
C ILE A 25 -108.96 108.88 -84.08
N ASP A 26 -108.47 108.62 -85.29
CA ASP A 26 -107.58 107.48 -85.56
C ASP A 26 -106.21 107.61 -84.88
N THR A 27 -105.70 108.84 -84.73
CA THR A 27 -104.43 109.09 -84.04
C THR A 27 -104.53 108.94 -82.51
N ALA A 28 -105.73 109.09 -81.93
CA ALA A 28 -105.96 108.89 -80.50
C ALA A 28 -106.17 107.42 -80.12
N GLU A 29 -106.86 106.62 -80.95
CA GLU A 29 -107.03 105.18 -80.70
C GLU A 29 -105.72 104.40 -80.87
N ALA A 30 -104.85 104.79 -81.80
CA ALA A 30 -103.53 104.17 -81.98
C ALA A 30 -102.62 104.35 -80.75
N LYS A 31 -102.66 105.53 -80.11
CA LYS A 31 -101.87 105.81 -78.89
C LYS A 31 -102.32 104.96 -77.69
N LYS A 32 -103.63 104.80 -77.48
CA LYS A 32 -104.14 103.98 -76.37
C LYS A 32 -103.80 102.50 -76.52
N LYS A 33 -103.83 101.97 -77.75
CA LYS A 33 -103.48 100.56 -78.02
C LYS A 33 -101.98 100.29 -77.88
N GLY A 34 -101.13 101.26 -78.22
CA GLY A 34 -99.69 101.22 -77.98
C GLY A 34 -99.33 101.22 -76.48
N ASP A 35 -99.94 102.11 -75.70
CA ASP A 35 -99.67 102.24 -74.26
C ASP A 35 -100.13 101.01 -73.45
N VAL A 36 -101.25 100.38 -73.85
CA VAL A 36 -101.71 99.13 -73.22
C VAL A 36 -100.81 97.95 -73.60
N GLY A 37 -100.36 97.85 -74.85
CA GLY A 37 -99.44 96.80 -75.30
C GLY A 37 -98.01 96.93 -74.74
N ALA A 38 -97.59 98.14 -74.36
CA ALA A 38 -96.33 98.38 -73.67
C ALA A 38 -96.39 97.92 -72.20
N LYS A 39 -97.46 98.29 -71.47
CA LYS A 39 -97.64 97.90 -70.06
C LYS A 39 -97.87 96.41 -69.85
N VAL A 40 -98.58 95.73 -70.77
CA VAL A 40 -98.75 94.27 -70.70
C VAL A 40 -97.42 93.55 -70.89
N ARG A 41 -96.58 94.00 -71.83
CA ARG A 41 -95.23 93.45 -72.00
C ARG A 41 -94.33 93.70 -70.79
N GLU A 42 -94.43 94.86 -70.16
CA GLU A 42 -93.66 95.20 -68.96
C GLU A 42 -94.11 94.38 -67.74
N ALA A 43 -95.42 94.12 -67.60
CA ALA A 43 -95.96 93.24 -66.57
C ALA A 43 -95.56 91.77 -66.81
N GLU A 44 -95.61 91.29 -68.05
CA GLU A 44 -95.16 89.94 -68.41
C GLU A 44 -93.65 89.74 -68.24
N THR A 45 -92.82 90.75 -68.54
CA THR A 45 -91.38 90.67 -68.27
C THR A 45 -91.08 90.74 -66.78
N ALA A 46 -91.79 91.56 -66.00
CA ALA A 46 -91.66 91.59 -64.55
C ALA A 46 -92.11 90.26 -63.90
N GLN A 47 -93.21 89.67 -64.36
CA GLN A 47 -93.71 88.39 -63.86
C GLN A 47 -92.79 87.23 -64.26
N ASN A 48 -92.26 87.22 -65.49
CA ASN A 48 -91.29 86.22 -65.92
C ASN A 48 -89.96 86.36 -65.18
N ALA A 49 -89.49 87.59 -64.93
CA ALA A 49 -88.29 87.82 -64.13
C ALA A 49 -88.47 87.30 -62.70
N ALA A 50 -89.59 87.61 -62.05
CA ALA A 50 -89.89 87.12 -60.69
C ALA A 50 -90.02 85.59 -60.62
N ARG A 51 -90.64 84.97 -61.65
CA ARG A 51 -90.74 83.51 -61.74
C ARG A 51 -89.36 82.86 -61.92
N ILE A 52 -88.53 83.38 -62.82
CA ILE A 52 -87.18 82.86 -63.06
C ILE A 52 -86.31 83.01 -61.80
N ASP A 53 -86.42 84.12 -61.08
CA ASP A 53 -85.65 84.33 -59.84
C ASP A 53 -86.09 83.38 -58.72
N ALA A 54 -87.40 83.15 -58.58
CA ALA A 54 -87.93 82.16 -57.64
C ALA A 54 -87.51 80.73 -58.01
N GLU A 55 -87.62 80.35 -59.28
CA GLU A 55 -87.16 79.05 -59.80
C GLU A 55 -85.65 78.87 -59.64
N SER A 56 -84.86 79.91 -59.93
CA SER A 56 -83.40 79.93 -59.73
C SER A 56 -83.02 79.79 -58.24
N LYS A 57 -83.75 80.44 -57.34
CA LYS A 57 -83.53 80.35 -55.90
C LYS A 57 -83.89 78.96 -55.35
N ILE A 58 -84.94 78.34 -55.86
CA ILE A 58 -85.31 76.96 -55.51
C ILE A 58 -84.26 75.98 -56.04
N VAL A 59 -83.86 76.10 -57.32
CA VAL A 59 -82.86 75.21 -57.95
C VAL A 59 -81.49 75.36 -57.28
N SER A 60 -81.07 76.57 -56.92
CA SER A 60 -79.81 76.79 -56.20
C SER A 60 -79.83 76.23 -54.78
N THR A 61 -80.95 76.38 -54.05
CA THR A 61 -81.10 75.80 -52.70
C THR A 61 -81.17 74.27 -52.76
N GLN A 62 -81.86 73.71 -53.77
CA GLN A 62 -81.94 72.26 -53.99
C GLN A 62 -80.58 71.68 -54.39
N LYS A 63 -79.83 72.35 -55.27
CA LYS A 63 -78.44 71.99 -55.63
C LYS A 63 -77.50 72.09 -54.43
N GLN A 64 -77.61 73.11 -53.59
CA GLN A 64 -76.83 73.18 -52.34
C GLN A 64 -77.19 72.07 -51.36
N GLY A 65 -78.48 71.72 -51.23
CA GLY A 65 -78.92 70.60 -50.39
C GLY A 65 -78.39 69.25 -50.90
N ALA A 66 -78.41 69.05 -52.22
CA ALA A 66 -77.84 67.87 -52.86
C ALA A 66 -76.31 67.80 -52.69
N ALA A 67 -75.60 68.91 -52.96
CA ALA A 67 -74.15 69.01 -52.77
C ALA A 67 -73.75 68.74 -51.31
N LYS A 68 -74.46 69.32 -50.32
CA LYS A 68 -74.20 69.03 -48.90
C LYS A 68 -74.45 67.56 -48.53
N LYS A 69 -75.46 66.92 -49.11
CA LYS A 69 -75.71 65.48 -48.89
C LYS A 69 -74.61 64.62 -49.50
N GLU A 70 -74.14 64.96 -50.70
CA GLU A 70 -73.02 64.28 -51.34
C GLU A 70 -71.71 64.51 -50.57
N ASP A 71 -71.42 65.74 -50.12
CA ASP A 71 -70.23 66.05 -49.31
C ASP A 71 -70.23 65.29 -47.98
N ILE A 72 -71.38 65.19 -47.30
CA ILE A 72 -71.50 64.41 -46.07
C ILE A 72 -71.29 62.93 -46.40
N LYS A 73 -71.89 62.42 -47.47
CA LYS A 73 -71.76 61.01 -47.88
C LYS A 73 -70.31 60.67 -48.21
N VAL A 74 -69.63 61.48 -49.03
CA VAL A 74 -68.22 61.33 -49.39
C VAL A 74 -67.33 61.43 -48.15
N ASN A 75 -67.57 62.39 -47.24
CA ASN A 75 -66.80 62.48 -46.01
C ASN A 75 -67.02 61.29 -45.07
N THR A 76 -68.23 60.75 -44.98
CA THR A 76 -68.49 59.53 -44.19
C THR A 76 -67.82 58.31 -44.80
N GLU A 77 -67.87 58.16 -46.13
CA GLU A 77 -67.20 57.09 -46.86
C GLU A 77 -65.67 57.21 -46.70
N LEU A 78 -65.10 58.42 -46.79
CA LEU A 78 -63.69 58.69 -46.52
C LEU A 78 -63.30 58.30 -45.09
N LYS A 79 -64.10 58.69 -44.08
CA LYS A 79 -63.83 58.32 -42.68
C LYS A 79 -63.92 56.81 -42.44
N ILE A 80 -64.88 56.13 -43.05
CA ILE A 80 -65.00 54.66 -42.95
C ILE A 80 -63.78 54.01 -43.61
N PHE A 81 -63.37 54.48 -44.79
CA PHE A 81 -62.20 53.98 -45.50
C PHE A 81 -60.90 54.23 -44.71
N GLU A 82 -60.73 55.41 -44.12
CA GLU A 82 -59.59 55.70 -43.23
C GLU A 82 -59.57 54.80 -42.01
N ASN A 83 -60.73 54.57 -41.37
CA ASN A 83 -60.81 53.67 -40.22
C ASN A 83 -60.53 52.22 -40.60
N GLN A 84 -61.04 51.75 -41.74
CA GLN A 84 -60.74 50.43 -42.28
C GLN A 84 -59.25 50.29 -42.59
N ARG A 85 -58.65 51.25 -43.30
CA ARG A 85 -57.20 51.27 -43.56
C ARG A 85 -56.37 51.28 -42.28
N LYS A 86 -56.77 52.04 -41.27
CA LYS A 86 -56.10 52.04 -39.96
C LYS A 86 -56.25 50.69 -39.26
N ALA A 87 -57.42 50.06 -39.32
CA ALA A 87 -57.63 48.72 -38.79
C ALA A 87 -56.75 47.69 -39.51
N ASP A 88 -56.72 47.71 -40.85
CA ASP A 88 -55.88 46.82 -41.67
C ASP A 88 -54.39 47.01 -41.36
N VAL A 89 -53.94 48.26 -41.20
CA VAL A 89 -52.55 48.56 -40.81
C VAL A 89 -52.26 48.05 -39.40
N LEU A 90 -53.14 48.26 -38.43
CA LEU A 90 -52.97 47.76 -37.07
C LEU A 90 -52.99 46.23 -36.99
N GLU A 91 -53.86 45.57 -37.75
CA GLU A 91 -53.90 44.10 -37.88
C GLU A 91 -52.62 43.58 -38.53
N SER A 92 -52.14 44.23 -39.59
CA SER A 92 -50.86 43.89 -40.21
C SER A 92 -49.67 44.10 -39.25
N ASP A 93 -49.64 45.20 -38.50
CA ASP A 93 -48.57 45.52 -37.56
C ASP A 93 -48.57 44.56 -36.37
N THR A 94 -49.74 44.18 -35.86
CA THR A 94 -49.86 43.17 -34.78
C THR A 94 -49.53 41.77 -35.29
N ALA A 95 -49.96 41.41 -36.49
CA ALA A 95 -49.56 40.15 -37.14
C ALA A 95 -48.06 40.11 -37.43
N PHE A 96 -47.46 41.24 -37.80
CA PHE A 96 -46.01 41.34 -38.00
C PHE A 96 -45.26 41.25 -36.66
N ALA A 97 -45.71 41.96 -35.64
CA ALA A 97 -45.11 41.92 -34.30
C ALA A 97 -45.19 40.52 -33.67
N THR A 98 -46.32 39.82 -33.83
CA THR A 98 -46.48 38.44 -33.35
C THR A 98 -45.58 37.47 -34.11
N LYS A 99 -45.52 37.54 -35.45
CA LYS A 99 -44.59 36.73 -36.25
C LYS A 99 -43.13 37.00 -35.88
N LYS A 100 -42.75 38.26 -35.69
CA LYS A 100 -41.41 38.65 -35.25
C LYS A 100 -41.09 38.04 -33.87
N ALA A 101 -42.00 38.13 -32.90
CA ALA A 101 -41.80 37.55 -31.57
C ALA A 101 -41.69 36.02 -31.60
N LEU A 102 -42.41 35.34 -32.50
CA LEU A 102 -42.30 33.89 -32.70
C LEU A 102 -40.93 33.50 -33.28
N CYS A 103 -40.48 34.18 -34.34
CA CYS A 103 -39.14 33.96 -34.89
C CYS A 103 -38.04 34.23 -33.84
N ASP A 104 -38.18 35.30 -33.04
CA ASP A 104 -37.24 35.62 -31.96
C ASP A 104 -37.25 34.57 -30.84
N LYS A 105 -38.41 33.96 -30.56
CA LYS A 105 -38.52 32.85 -29.59
C LYS A 105 -37.87 31.58 -30.15
N GLU A 106 -38.14 31.23 -31.40
CA GLU A 106 -37.57 30.05 -32.06
C GLU A 106 -36.05 30.14 -32.16
N THR A 107 -35.51 31.29 -32.56
CA THR A 107 -34.05 31.51 -32.61
C THR A 107 -33.41 31.40 -31.22
N LYS A 108 -34.03 31.95 -30.17
CA LYS A 108 -33.53 31.80 -28.78
C LYS A 108 -33.61 30.36 -28.30
N LEU A 109 -34.69 29.64 -28.61
CA LEU A 109 -34.87 28.25 -28.23
C LEU A 109 -33.84 27.36 -28.93
N ALA A 110 -33.66 27.51 -30.24
CA ALA A 110 -32.63 26.81 -31.00
C ALA A 110 -31.21 27.09 -30.45
N ASN A 111 -30.92 28.33 -30.06
CA ASN A 111 -29.64 28.69 -29.44
C ASN A 111 -29.45 28.05 -28.05
N VAL A 112 -30.51 27.97 -27.23
CA VAL A 112 -30.45 27.31 -25.91
C VAL A 112 -30.32 25.81 -26.06
N GLU A 113 -31.07 25.19 -26.98
CA GLU A 113 -30.96 23.77 -27.27
C GLU A 113 -29.57 23.40 -27.79
N ALA A 114 -28.99 24.22 -28.68
CA ALA A 114 -27.62 24.03 -29.14
C ALA A 114 -26.61 24.12 -27.99
N LYS A 115 -26.75 25.09 -27.07
CA LYS A 115 -25.89 25.22 -25.89
C LYS A 115 -26.06 24.04 -24.92
N ASN A 116 -27.29 23.69 -24.58
CA ASN A 116 -27.60 22.56 -23.71
C ASN A 116 -27.08 21.25 -24.30
N ALA A 117 -27.15 21.06 -25.63
CA ALA A 117 -26.57 19.89 -26.29
C ALA A 117 -25.05 19.83 -26.12
N VAL A 118 -24.34 20.97 -26.26
CA VAL A 118 -22.91 21.05 -25.99
C VAL A 118 -22.60 20.75 -24.51
N ASP A 119 -23.34 21.36 -23.58
CA ASP A 119 -23.15 21.17 -22.14
C ASP A 119 -23.38 19.72 -21.70
N VAL A 120 -24.41 19.05 -22.26
CA VAL A 120 -24.68 17.62 -22.01
C VAL A 120 -23.54 16.76 -22.56
N ARG A 121 -23.03 17.04 -23.76
CA ARG A 121 -21.88 16.32 -24.31
C ARG A 121 -20.63 16.50 -23.47
N ASP A 122 -20.37 17.71 -23.01
CA ASP A 122 -19.22 17.99 -22.14
C ASP A 122 -19.36 17.30 -20.78
N ALA A 123 -20.57 17.24 -20.22
CA ALA A 123 -20.85 16.49 -19.00
C ALA A 123 -20.65 14.99 -19.20
N GLU A 124 -21.19 14.41 -20.28
CA GLU A 124 -20.98 13.00 -20.66
C GLU A 124 -19.49 12.69 -20.77
N LEU A 125 -18.74 13.50 -21.53
CA LEU A 125 -17.30 13.35 -21.72
C LEU A 125 -16.53 13.43 -20.41
N LYS A 126 -16.90 14.34 -19.50
CA LYS A 126 -16.29 14.42 -18.16
C LYS A 126 -16.56 13.16 -17.34
N THR A 127 -17.80 12.68 -17.30
CA THR A 127 -18.14 11.44 -16.57
C THR A 127 -17.40 10.23 -17.13
N ASP A 128 -17.24 10.13 -18.45
CA ASP A 128 -16.54 9.04 -19.09
C ASP A 128 -15.02 9.12 -18.87
N LEU A 129 -14.46 10.33 -18.86
CA LEU A 129 -13.07 10.56 -18.51
C LEU A 129 -12.78 10.14 -17.06
N GLU A 130 -13.66 10.51 -16.12
CA GLU A 130 -13.54 10.09 -14.71
C GLU A 130 -13.69 8.57 -14.55
N LYS A 131 -14.66 7.94 -15.21
CA LYS A 131 -14.81 6.47 -15.23
C LYS A 131 -13.56 5.80 -15.80
N LYS A 132 -12.99 6.32 -16.90
CA LYS A 132 -11.76 5.80 -17.49
C LYS A 132 -10.58 5.97 -16.53
N LYS A 133 -10.41 7.15 -15.92
CA LYS A 133 -9.37 7.39 -14.90
C LYS A 133 -9.50 6.44 -13.71
N ALA A 134 -10.70 6.23 -13.20
CA ALA A 134 -10.96 5.30 -12.11
C ALA A 134 -10.58 3.86 -12.50
N LYS A 135 -10.99 3.40 -13.68
CA LYS A 135 -10.60 2.08 -14.21
C LYS A 135 -9.08 1.95 -14.34
N THR A 136 -8.41 2.91 -14.96
CA THR A 136 -6.94 2.90 -15.11
C THR A 136 -6.24 2.89 -13.75
N GLN A 137 -6.74 3.62 -12.75
CA GLN A 137 -6.20 3.58 -11.40
C GLN A 137 -6.39 2.21 -10.75
N THR A 138 -7.57 1.59 -10.87
CA THR A 138 -7.82 0.24 -10.35
C THR A 138 -6.97 -0.82 -11.04
N GLU A 139 -6.77 -0.70 -12.36
CA GLU A 139 -5.90 -1.59 -13.12
C GLU A 139 -4.44 -1.43 -12.71
N LYS A 140 -3.98 -0.19 -12.52
CA LYS A 140 -2.63 0.09 -12.01
C LYS A 140 -2.42 -0.50 -10.62
N LEU A 141 -3.33 -0.22 -9.68
CA LEU A 141 -3.26 -0.79 -8.32
C LEU A 141 -3.32 -2.32 -8.34
N ARG A 142 -4.15 -2.90 -9.21
CA ARG A 142 -4.21 -4.35 -9.40
C ARG A 142 -2.89 -4.90 -9.93
N ALA A 143 -2.27 -4.25 -10.91
CA ALA A 143 -0.97 -4.64 -11.43
C ALA A 143 0.14 -4.52 -10.37
N ASP A 144 0.15 -3.45 -9.58
CA ASP A 144 1.10 -3.24 -8.49
C ASP A 144 0.94 -4.29 -7.38
N LEU A 145 -0.31 -4.61 -7.00
CA LEU A 145 -0.59 -5.66 -6.01
C LEU A 145 -0.27 -7.06 -6.53
N LEU A 146 -0.60 -7.36 -7.79
CA LEU A 146 -0.28 -8.66 -8.39
C LEU A 146 1.22 -8.84 -8.55
N SER A 147 1.94 -7.83 -9.02
CA SER A 147 3.40 -7.89 -9.13
C SER A 147 4.06 -8.07 -7.77
N LYS A 148 3.63 -7.33 -6.74
CA LYS A 148 4.10 -7.52 -5.37
C LYS A 148 3.80 -8.93 -4.85
N ALA A 149 2.59 -9.45 -5.06
CA ALA A 149 2.21 -10.78 -4.61
C ALA A 149 3.01 -11.89 -5.32
N ILE A 150 3.32 -11.71 -6.60
CA ILE A 150 4.18 -12.65 -7.36
C ILE A 150 5.59 -12.65 -6.78
N VAL A 151 6.18 -11.47 -6.56
CA VAL A 151 7.52 -11.36 -5.97
C VAL A 151 7.56 -11.96 -4.56
N ASP A 152 6.57 -11.64 -3.71
CA ASP A 152 6.47 -12.20 -2.35
C ASP A 152 6.31 -13.73 -2.38
N TYR A 153 5.56 -14.26 -3.36
CA TYR A 153 5.42 -15.70 -3.57
C TYR A 153 6.75 -16.33 -4.00
N GLU A 154 7.46 -15.74 -4.96
CA GLU A 154 8.77 -16.21 -5.41
C GLU A 154 9.80 -16.20 -4.27
N ILE A 155 9.84 -15.13 -3.47
CA ILE A 155 10.71 -15.04 -2.29
C ILE A 155 10.42 -16.20 -1.33
N LYS A 156 9.15 -16.44 -0.98
CA LYS A 156 8.76 -17.54 -0.08
C LYS A 156 9.11 -18.92 -0.65
N VAL A 157 8.95 -19.11 -1.96
CA VAL A 157 9.34 -20.37 -2.61
C VAL A 157 10.85 -20.56 -2.55
N GLN A 158 11.64 -19.52 -2.81
CA GLN A 158 13.09 -19.58 -2.72
C GLN A 158 13.57 -19.80 -1.28
N GLU A 159 12.97 -19.14 -0.29
CA GLU A 159 13.25 -19.35 1.13
C GLU A 159 12.94 -20.79 1.56
N ALA A 160 11.77 -21.31 1.20
CA ALA A 160 11.39 -22.68 1.51
C ALA A 160 12.33 -23.70 0.84
N ASN A 161 12.70 -23.47 -0.43
CA ASN A 161 13.65 -24.32 -1.15
C ASN A 161 15.06 -24.26 -0.54
N TRP A 162 15.50 -23.07 -0.12
CA TRP A 162 16.76 -22.88 0.59
C TRP A 162 16.78 -23.60 1.94
N GLU A 163 15.70 -23.53 2.71
CA GLU A 163 15.59 -24.25 3.97
C GLU A 163 15.62 -25.77 3.78
N LEU A 164 14.93 -26.29 2.75
CA LEU A 164 15.00 -27.70 2.38
C LEU A 164 16.42 -28.10 2.00
N TYR A 165 17.10 -27.32 1.15
CA TYR A 165 18.47 -27.56 0.75
C TYR A 165 19.43 -27.56 1.95
N LYS A 166 19.28 -26.60 2.87
CA LYS A 166 20.09 -26.51 4.08
C LYS A 166 19.89 -27.73 4.98
N LYS A 167 18.64 -28.17 5.18
CA LYS A 167 18.32 -29.37 5.96
C LYS A 167 18.87 -30.64 5.31
N GLN A 168 18.75 -30.76 3.99
CA GLN A 168 19.31 -31.89 3.25
C GLN A 168 20.83 -31.94 3.37
N ARG A 169 21.53 -30.82 3.15
CA ARG A 169 22.99 -30.75 3.31
C ARG A 169 23.46 -31.01 4.73
N ALA A 170 22.70 -30.56 5.74
CA ALA A 170 23.00 -30.86 7.13
C ALA A 170 22.84 -32.36 7.42
N ALA A 171 21.74 -32.96 6.99
CA ALA A 171 21.51 -34.40 7.14
C ALA A 171 22.57 -35.24 6.41
N ASP A 172 22.95 -34.86 5.19
CA ASP A 172 24.01 -35.53 4.44
C ASP A 172 25.37 -35.40 5.14
N ALA A 173 25.66 -34.23 5.72
CA ALA A 173 26.89 -34.01 6.49
C ALA A 173 26.93 -34.85 7.77
N ASP A 174 25.81 -34.96 8.47
CA ASP A 174 25.68 -35.78 9.68
C ASP A 174 25.82 -37.27 9.35
N LEU A 175 25.17 -37.74 8.28
CA LEU A 175 25.33 -39.12 7.79
C LEU A 175 26.78 -39.41 7.44
N TYR A 176 27.44 -38.51 6.70
CA TYR A 176 28.85 -38.67 6.34
C TYR A 176 29.77 -38.69 7.57
N CYS A 177 29.53 -37.81 8.54
CA CYS A 177 30.29 -37.77 9.79
C CYS A 177 30.11 -39.08 10.58
N ASN A 178 28.87 -39.55 10.71
CA ASN A 178 28.55 -40.80 11.40
C ASN A 178 29.16 -42.02 10.69
N GLU A 179 29.11 -42.07 9.36
CA GLU A 179 29.75 -43.14 8.58
C GLU A 179 31.27 -43.17 8.79
N GLN A 180 31.92 -42.00 8.79
CA GLN A 180 33.36 -41.92 9.00
C GLN A 180 33.74 -42.25 10.45
N ALA A 181 32.96 -41.81 11.44
CA ALA A 181 33.16 -42.18 12.83
C ALA A 181 33.01 -43.70 13.03
N ALA A 182 31.99 -44.32 12.43
CA ALA A 182 31.78 -45.76 12.48
C ALA A 182 32.92 -46.53 11.78
N LYS A 183 33.39 -46.06 10.62
CA LYS A 183 34.55 -46.64 9.92
C LYS A 183 35.82 -46.54 10.77
N ALA A 184 36.06 -45.39 11.41
CA ALA A 184 37.20 -45.20 12.30
C ALA A 184 37.14 -46.13 13.52
N GLN A 185 35.95 -46.29 14.13
CA GLN A 185 35.77 -47.23 15.25
C GLN A 185 36.00 -48.68 14.82
N LYS A 186 35.49 -49.09 13.65
CA LYS A 186 35.74 -50.42 13.08
C LYS A 186 37.24 -50.65 12.84
N ALA A 187 37.91 -49.70 12.20
CA ALA A 187 39.35 -49.78 11.96
C ALA A 187 40.16 -49.87 13.26
N ASN A 188 39.79 -49.11 14.30
CA ASN A 188 40.45 -49.19 15.62
C ASN A 188 40.20 -50.53 16.31
N ALA A 189 38.98 -51.07 16.23
CA ALA A 189 38.65 -52.38 16.79
C ALA A 189 39.40 -53.51 16.05
N GLU A 190 39.43 -53.47 14.72
CA GLU A 190 40.18 -54.41 13.88
C GLU A 190 41.69 -54.33 14.16
N ALA A 191 42.25 -53.12 14.26
CA ALA A 191 43.65 -52.93 14.64
C ALA A 191 43.95 -53.49 16.04
N SER A 192 43.05 -53.30 17.01
CA SER A 192 43.19 -53.83 18.36
C SER A 192 43.11 -55.36 18.40
N LEU A 193 42.20 -55.95 17.62
CA LEU A 193 42.10 -57.41 17.48
C LEU A 193 43.34 -57.99 16.81
N PHE A 194 43.82 -57.35 15.74
CA PHE A 194 45.03 -57.78 15.04
C PHE A 194 46.27 -57.69 15.95
N ALA A 195 46.42 -56.61 16.72
CA ALA A 195 47.50 -56.46 17.70
C ALA A 195 47.47 -57.59 18.75
N LYS A 196 46.31 -57.84 19.37
CA LYS A 196 46.14 -58.92 20.35
C LYS A 196 46.38 -60.31 19.76
N GLN A 197 45.94 -60.53 18.53
CA GLN A 197 46.20 -61.79 17.83
C GLN A 197 47.69 -61.97 17.59
N LYS A 198 48.41 -60.93 17.16
CA LYS A 198 49.86 -60.99 16.96
C LYS A 198 50.64 -61.14 18.25
N GLU A 199 50.18 -60.52 19.34
CA GLU A 199 50.74 -60.75 20.68
C GLU A 199 50.54 -62.19 21.13
N ALA A 200 49.34 -62.77 20.95
CA ALA A 200 49.06 -64.15 21.30
C ALA A 200 49.88 -65.13 20.45
N GLU A 201 49.96 -64.92 19.13
CA GLU A 201 50.83 -65.68 18.22
C GLU A 201 52.30 -65.58 18.65
N GLY A 202 52.76 -64.38 19.05
CA GLY A 202 54.11 -64.16 19.57
C GLY A 202 54.40 -64.95 20.85
N ILE A 203 53.47 -64.98 21.80
CA ILE A 203 53.60 -65.78 23.04
C ILE A 203 53.65 -67.27 22.72
N VAL A 204 52.82 -67.76 21.80
CA VAL A 204 52.84 -69.18 21.39
C VAL A 204 54.18 -69.53 20.77
N VAL A 205 54.70 -68.71 19.84
CA VAL A 205 56.01 -68.94 19.22
C VAL A 205 57.14 -68.90 20.25
N MET A 206 57.10 -67.97 21.22
CA MET A 206 58.08 -67.91 22.31
C MET A 206 58.00 -69.16 23.20
N ALA A 207 56.78 -69.59 23.57
CA ALA A 207 56.58 -70.79 24.38
C ALA A 207 57.02 -72.07 23.64
N GLU A 208 56.77 -72.16 22.33
CA GLU A 208 57.27 -73.24 21.47
C GLU A 208 58.80 -73.21 21.41
N ALA A 209 59.42 -72.04 21.23
CA ALA A 209 60.87 -71.90 21.21
C ALA A 209 61.50 -72.29 22.55
N GLU A 210 60.92 -71.87 23.68
CA GLU A 210 61.34 -72.28 25.02
C GLU A 210 61.15 -73.79 25.22
N GLY A 211 60.02 -74.34 24.79
CA GLY A 211 59.74 -75.78 24.86
C GLY A 211 60.75 -76.60 24.06
N LEU A 212 61.09 -76.18 22.83
CA LEU A 212 62.13 -76.80 22.00
C LEU A 212 63.52 -76.67 22.64
N TYR A 213 63.85 -75.50 23.19
CA TYR A 213 65.12 -75.27 23.88
C TYR A 213 65.25 -76.20 25.10
N LEU A 214 64.21 -76.32 25.91
CA LEU A 214 64.19 -77.23 27.06
C LEU A 214 64.25 -78.69 26.64
N ASN A 215 63.53 -79.07 25.58
CA ASN A 215 63.53 -80.43 25.05
C ASN A 215 64.91 -80.83 24.51
N THR A 216 65.55 -79.95 23.74
CA THR A 216 66.91 -80.20 23.22
C THR A 216 67.92 -80.30 24.34
N LEU A 217 67.86 -79.43 25.34
CA LEU A 217 68.75 -79.48 26.50
C LEU A 217 68.53 -80.77 27.31
N MET A 218 67.28 -81.15 27.56
CA MET A 218 66.93 -82.41 28.22
C MET A 218 67.44 -83.63 27.45
N LYS A 219 67.38 -83.62 26.11
CA LYS A 219 67.91 -84.71 25.26
C LYS A 219 69.44 -84.80 25.33
N GLN A 220 70.16 -83.67 25.34
CA GLN A 220 71.62 -83.65 25.42
C GLN A 220 72.14 -84.04 26.82
N LEU A 221 71.42 -83.70 27.89
CA LEU A 221 71.77 -84.06 29.26
C LEU A 221 71.24 -85.44 29.69
N GLY A 222 70.89 -86.31 28.73
CA GLY A 222 70.50 -87.70 29.00
C GLY A 222 69.17 -87.87 29.74
N GLY A 223 68.26 -86.89 29.67
CA GLY A 223 66.93 -86.96 30.30
C GLY A 223 66.90 -86.68 31.80
N SER A 224 68.02 -86.29 32.42
CA SER A 224 68.08 -86.00 33.86
C SER A 224 67.49 -84.63 34.19
N TYR A 225 66.30 -84.61 34.79
CA TYR A 225 65.63 -83.37 35.22
C TYR A 225 66.49 -82.49 36.14
N LEU A 226 67.25 -83.10 37.06
CA LEU A 226 68.07 -82.38 38.04
C LEU A 226 69.16 -81.53 37.36
N ALA A 227 69.81 -82.09 36.33
CA ALA A 227 70.90 -81.41 35.64
C ALA A 227 70.40 -80.24 34.77
N VAL A 228 69.24 -80.42 34.11
CA VAL A 228 68.57 -79.34 33.36
C VAL A 228 68.14 -78.22 34.32
N ARG A 229 67.53 -78.56 35.46
CA ARG A 229 67.10 -77.60 36.48
C ARG A 229 68.29 -76.79 37.00
N ASP A 230 69.35 -77.46 37.43
CA ASP A 230 70.53 -76.80 38.02
C ASP A 230 71.21 -75.89 36.98
N TYR A 231 71.31 -76.32 35.71
CA TYR A 231 71.81 -75.49 34.63
C TYR A 231 70.96 -74.23 34.40
N LEU A 232 69.63 -74.36 34.37
CA LEU A 232 68.74 -73.21 34.23
C LEU A 232 68.83 -72.25 35.42
N MET A 233 68.94 -72.79 36.64
CA MET A 233 69.11 -72.00 37.86
C MET A 233 70.42 -71.21 37.84
N ILE A 234 71.51 -71.81 37.36
CA ILE A 234 72.81 -71.13 37.20
C ILE A 234 72.73 -70.09 36.07
N LYS A 235 72.21 -70.45 34.90
CA LYS A 235 72.11 -69.56 33.72
C LYS A 235 71.28 -68.31 33.99
N ASN A 236 70.17 -68.47 34.70
CA ASN A 236 69.29 -67.37 35.07
C ASN A 236 69.77 -66.62 36.32
N ASN A 237 71.00 -66.87 36.79
CA ASN A 237 71.60 -66.23 37.97
C ASN A 237 70.76 -66.33 39.26
N MET A 238 69.90 -67.35 39.38
CA MET A 238 68.95 -67.49 40.48
C MET A 238 69.65 -67.51 41.85
N PHE A 239 70.84 -68.13 41.93
CA PHE A 239 71.63 -68.15 43.17
C PHE A 239 72.16 -66.77 43.58
N GLN A 240 72.54 -65.93 42.61
CA GLN A 240 72.98 -64.56 42.87
C GLN A 240 71.79 -63.72 43.34
N ASP A 241 70.63 -63.90 42.71
CA ASP A 241 69.40 -63.20 43.11
C ASP A 241 68.93 -63.61 44.50
N ILE A 242 68.93 -64.91 44.83
CA ILE A 242 68.62 -65.39 46.19
C ILE A 242 69.60 -64.82 47.20
N ALA A 243 70.91 -64.83 46.91
CA ALA A 243 71.91 -64.25 47.80
C ALA A 243 71.68 -62.75 48.00
N LYS A 244 71.32 -62.01 46.94
CA LYS A 244 71.01 -60.58 46.99
C LYS A 244 69.74 -60.29 47.79
N ILE A 245 68.66 -61.04 47.57
CA ILE A 245 67.41 -60.91 48.32
C ILE A 245 67.62 -61.23 49.80
N ASN A 246 68.34 -62.31 50.11
CA ASN A 246 68.69 -62.66 51.49
C ASN A 246 69.58 -61.60 52.14
N ALA A 247 70.58 -61.09 51.41
CA ALA A 247 71.43 -60.00 51.89
C ALA A 247 70.63 -58.72 52.15
N GLN A 248 69.70 -58.34 51.26
CA GLN A 248 68.80 -57.20 51.46
C GLN A 248 67.88 -57.40 52.66
N ALA A 249 67.32 -58.60 52.83
CA ALA A 249 66.48 -58.95 53.98
C ALA A 249 67.28 -58.88 55.30
N VAL A 250 68.55 -59.32 55.30
CA VAL A 250 69.44 -59.26 56.48
C VAL A 250 69.98 -57.84 56.73
N GLN A 251 70.16 -57.02 55.68
CA GLN A 251 70.65 -55.64 55.80
C GLN A 251 69.71 -54.74 56.61
N GLY A 252 68.40 -55.05 56.64
CA GLY A 252 67.41 -54.34 57.48
C GLY A 252 67.29 -54.86 58.92
N LEU A 253 67.87 -56.02 59.23
CA LEU A 253 67.93 -56.55 60.58
C LEU A 253 69.12 -55.92 61.29
N GLN A 254 68.88 -54.87 62.08
CA GLN A 254 69.83 -54.40 63.10
C GLN A 254 69.55 -55.14 64.40
N PRO A 255 70.21 -56.29 64.71
CA PRO A 255 70.12 -56.82 66.05
C PRO A 255 70.82 -55.84 67.01
N LYS A 256 70.06 -55.20 67.91
CA LYS A 256 70.62 -54.54 69.10
C LYS A 256 71.18 -55.65 69.99
N ILE A 257 72.41 -56.10 69.70
CA ILE A 257 73.16 -57.01 70.56
C ILE A 257 73.46 -56.23 71.82
N SER A 258 72.79 -56.56 72.92
CA SER A 258 73.17 -56.05 74.24
C SER A 258 74.46 -56.75 74.64
N LEU A 259 75.60 -56.07 74.50
CA LEU A 259 76.85 -56.55 75.08
C LEU A 259 76.68 -56.54 76.60
N TRP A 260 76.61 -57.73 77.20
CA TRP A 260 76.91 -57.91 78.63
C TRP A 260 78.38 -57.52 78.85
N SER A 261 78.62 -56.26 79.16
CA SER A 261 79.93 -55.82 79.63
C SER A 261 80.03 -56.21 81.11
N GLN A 262 80.67 -57.34 81.39
CA GLN A 262 81.20 -57.64 82.72
C GLN A 262 82.25 -56.56 83.00
N GLY A 263 81.94 -55.66 83.93
CA GLY A 263 82.77 -54.50 84.26
C GLY A 263 84.23 -54.88 84.53
N ASN A 264 85.12 -54.14 83.86
CA ASN A 264 86.56 -54.10 84.07
C ASN A 264 86.86 -53.69 85.52
N ASN A 265 87.06 -54.68 86.41
CA ASN A 265 87.59 -54.46 87.75
C ASN A 265 89.12 -54.56 87.65
N ALA A 266 89.78 -53.41 87.51
CA ALA A 266 91.20 -53.28 87.76
C ALA A 266 91.47 -53.58 89.23
N CYS A 267 91.77 -54.84 89.52
CA CYS A 267 92.08 -55.33 90.86
C CYS A 267 93.57 -55.07 91.16
N GLY A 268 93.87 -53.86 91.60
CA GLY A 268 94.93 -53.59 92.56
C GLY A 268 94.28 -53.34 93.92
N GLY A 269 94.18 -54.42 94.71
CA GLY A 269 94.02 -54.50 96.17
C GLY A 269 93.21 -53.48 96.98
N GLY A 270 92.31 -53.99 97.81
CA GLY A 270 91.98 -53.38 99.11
C GLY A 270 90.50 -53.37 99.49
N GLU A 271 90.12 -54.33 100.32
CA GLU A 271 88.79 -54.50 100.92
C GLU A 271 88.26 -53.26 101.67
N SER A 272 86.94 -53.03 101.60
CA SER A 272 86.08 -53.08 102.79
C SER A 272 84.60 -52.84 102.47
N ASN A 273 83.80 -53.88 102.75
CA ASN A 273 82.50 -53.86 103.43
C ASN A 273 81.30 -53.04 102.88
N GLY A 274 80.27 -53.76 102.41
CA GLY A 274 78.87 -53.31 102.24
C GLY A 274 78.43 -53.17 100.77
N GLY A 275 77.39 -53.83 100.26
CA GLY A 275 76.40 -54.73 100.85
C GLY A 275 75.49 -55.27 99.74
N ALA A 276 74.65 -56.26 100.09
CA ALA A 276 73.61 -56.87 99.25
C ALA A 276 72.65 -55.88 98.56
N MET A 277 72.70 -54.60 98.94
CA MET A 277 72.01 -53.50 98.27
C MET A 277 72.57 -53.20 96.87
N LYS A 278 73.84 -53.52 96.59
CA LYS A 278 74.46 -53.30 95.26
C LYS A 278 73.96 -54.30 94.22
N ASP A 279 73.68 -55.54 94.63
CA ASP A 279 73.14 -56.57 93.75
C ASP A 279 71.64 -56.35 93.46
N MET A 280 70.86 -55.92 94.46
CA MET A 280 69.46 -55.54 94.27
C MET A 280 69.30 -54.25 93.45
N ALA A 281 70.20 -53.27 93.61
CA ALA A 281 70.24 -52.07 92.77
C ALA A 281 70.62 -52.40 91.33
N ALA A 282 71.52 -53.39 91.13
CA ALA A 282 71.84 -53.91 89.81
C ALA A 282 70.58 -54.51 89.16
N MET A 283 69.84 -55.40 89.85
CA MET A 283 68.58 -55.97 89.33
C MET A 283 67.53 -54.90 89.01
N TYR A 284 67.41 -53.84 89.83
CA TYR A 284 66.46 -52.74 89.58
C TYR A 284 66.87 -51.87 88.39
N SER A 285 68.17 -51.73 88.11
CA SER A 285 68.69 -51.03 86.92
C SER A 285 68.54 -51.83 85.61
N MET A 286 68.26 -53.14 85.69
CA MET A 286 68.07 -54.03 84.54
C MET A 286 66.61 -54.12 84.08
N LEU A 287 65.66 -53.72 84.92
CA LEU A 287 64.23 -53.76 84.63
C LEU A 287 63.79 -52.76 83.53
N PRO A 288 64.23 -51.49 83.52
CA PRO A 288 63.78 -50.52 82.51
C PRO A 288 64.19 -50.92 81.07
N PRO A 289 65.44 -51.38 80.82
CA PRO A 289 65.81 -51.87 79.50
C PRO A 289 65.04 -53.11 79.06
N LEU A 290 64.84 -54.11 79.94
CA LEU A 290 64.06 -55.31 79.62
C LEU A 290 62.59 -55.01 79.31
N LEU A 291 61.99 -54.09 80.05
CA LEU A 291 60.61 -53.67 79.79
C LEU A 291 60.51 -52.89 78.48
N SER A 292 61.51 -52.05 78.16
CA SER A 292 61.54 -51.33 76.88
C SER A 292 61.71 -52.27 75.68
N THR A 293 62.51 -53.34 75.80
CA THR A 293 62.69 -54.30 74.70
C THR A 293 61.49 -55.21 74.52
N VAL A 294 60.85 -55.63 75.61
CA VAL A 294 59.58 -56.38 75.55
C VAL A 294 58.46 -55.51 74.99
N GLN A 295 58.39 -54.23 75.37
CA GLN A 295 57.42 -53.28 74.82
C GLN A 295 57.66 -53.00 73.33
N GLU A 296 58.92 -52.82 72.88
CA GLU A 296 59.26 -52.64 71.46
C GLU A 296 58.97 -53.89 70.62
N GLN A 297 59.08 -55.11 71.18
CA GLN A 297 58.85 -56.36 70.45
C GLN A 297 57.41 -56.88 70.50
N THR A 298 56.62 -56.53 71.53
CA THR A 298 55.26 -57.07 71.73
C THR A 298 54.16 -56.00 71.75
N GLY A 299 54.50 -54.71 71.82
CA GLY A 299 53.55 -53.60 71.82
C GLY A 299 52.73 -53.43 73.10
N MET A 300 52.97 -54.23 74.15
CA MET A 300 52.24 -54.15 75.42
C MET A 300 52.87 -53.14 76.39
N LEU A 301 52.06 -52.26 76.96
CA LEU A 301 52.45 -51.27 77.98
C LEU A 301 52.58 -51.95 79.36
N PRO A 302 53.57 -51.61 80.18
CA PRO A 302 53.68 -52.13 81.54
C PRO A 302 52.52 -51.62 82.43
N PRO A 303 52.11 -52.40 83.45
CA PRO A 303 51.00 -52.05 84.33
C PRO A 303 51.24 -50.72 85.07
N THR A 304 50.16 -49.96 85.29
CA THR A 304 50.16 -48.54 85.66
C THR A 304 50.85 -48.18 86.99
N TRP A 305 51.07 -49.14 87.89
CA TRP A 305 51.77 -48.92 89.16
C TRP A 305 53.31 -48.82 89.01
N LEU A 306 53.87 -49.19 87.85
CA LEU A 306 55.31 -49.16 87.59
C LEU A 306 55.79 -47.83 86.95
N GLY A 307 54.87 -46.87 86.78
CA GLY A 307 55.15 -45.54 86.24
C GLY A 307 55.13 -45.49 84.70
N SER A 308 54.62 -44.38 84.16
CA SER A 308 54.61 -44.09 82.73
C SER A 308 55.99 -43.56 82.30
N LEU A 309 56.61 -44.19 81.31
CA LEU A 309 57.82 -43.67 80.68
C LEU A 309 57.50 -42.32 80.00
N PRO A 310 58.41 -41.32 80.05
CA PRO A 310 58.24 -40.07 79.32
C PRO A 310 58.22 -40.36 77.81
N ALA A 311 57.17 -39.89 77.14
CA ALA A 311 56.97 -40.08 75.72
C ALA A 311 58.14 -39.51 74.91
N ALA A 312 58.72 -40.33 74.02
CA ALA A 312 59.69 -39.87 73.03
C ALA A 312 59.00 -38.90 72.03
N PRO A 313 59.70 -37.86 71.54
CA PRO A 313 59.11 -36.87 70.65
C PRO A 313 58.72 -37.49 69.30
N GLN A 314 57.43 -37.39 68.96
CA GLN A 314 56.89 -37.70 67.64
C GLN A 314 57.49 -36.71 66.62
N ASN A 315 58.36 -37.23 65.75
CA ASN A 315 58.85 -36.52 64.59
C ASN A 315 57.81 -36.67 63.48
N ASP A 316 56.88 -35.72 63.40
CA ASP A 316 55.87 -35.66 62.36
C ASP A 316 56.53 -35.19 61.04
N ARG A 317 56.87 -36.15 60.18
CA ARG A 317 57.40 -35.91 58.83
C ARG A 317 56.62 -36.72 57.80
N SER A 318 55.50 -36.15 57.33
CA SER A 318 55.15 -36.15 55.90
C SER A 318 53.96 -35.22 55.64
N GLN A 319 54.23 -33.91 55.60
CA GLN A 319 53.53 -33.05 54.64
C GLN A 319 54.00 -33.48 53.25
N ASN A 320 53.04 -33.92 52.44
CA ASN A 320 53.20 -34.31 51.05
C ASN A 320 52.93 -33.06 50.17
N PRO A 321 53.87 -32.57 49.36
CA PRO A 321 53.55 -31.73 48.22
C PRO A 321 53.86 -32.49 46.93
N GLY A 322 52.81 -32.85 46.18
CA GLY A 322 52.89 -33.16 44.76
C GLY A 322 52.84 -34.65 44.38
N GLN A 323 51.63 -35.17 44.21
CA GLN A 323 51.09 -35.67 42.93
C GLN A 323 49.58 -35.89 43.08
#